data_AF-A0A8U0NVG5-F1
#
_entry.id   AF-A0A8U0NVG5-F1
#
_cell.length_a   1.000
_cell.length_b   1.000
_cell.length_c   1.000
_cell.angle_alpha   90.00
_cell.angle_beta   90.00
_cell.angle_gamma   90.00
#
_symmetry.space_group_name_H-M   'P 1'
#
loop_
_entity.id
_entity.type
_entity.pdbx_description
1 polymer ?
#
loop_
_entity_poly.entity_id
_entity_poly.type
_entity_poly.pdbx_seq_one_letter_code
_entity_poly.pdbx_strand_id
1 'polypeptide(L)'
;MDTCNLRGALGDEAVKPPRRGAVCVGSIPWPRSHFLARAFSSLFSASGGEVTSVPRPKGGMFRNVAAIYLHLAGLFQRKKAGTSLTRCMHQTFAMSKRLQARRLDGIDHNPWVEFGKMASEYDVVNLGQGFPDFPPPDFAIQAFQLALNSDFMLNQYTKAFGYPPLTKILASFFGKLLGQEIDPLKNVLVTVGAYGALFTAFQALVDEGDEVIIVEPFFDCYEPMTLMAGGRPVFVTLKPSPTQDGELDSASNWQLDPTELASKFTSRTKALILNTPNNPVGKVFSKAELELVASLCQQHDVICISDEVYQWLVYDGHQHISIASLPGMWERTLTIGSAGKSFSATGWKVGWALGPDSLMKHLRTVHQNTIYHCPTQGQAAVAQSFQHEQLHFGQPSSYFVQLPQAVQRYRDHMIRSLQSVGLKPVVPQGSYFLIADISDFKTQMPDLPGDADEPYDRRFVKWMIRNKGLAAIPVSVFYSTPHRKQFDHYVRFCFVKDESTLQAMDEKLQKWKDELRP
;
A
#
# COMPACT_ATOMS: atom_id res chain seq x y z
N MET A 1 -58.77 -39.13 -14.56
CA MET A 1 -58.95 -38.50 -15.86
C MET A 1 -57.63 -37.88 -16.29
N ASP A 2 -56.75 -38.45 -17.09
CA ASP A 2 -56.55 -39.77 -17.67
C ASP A 2 -55.07 -39.78 -18.12
N THR A 3 -54.35 -40.81 -17.67
CA THR A 3 -53.33 -41.62 -18.39
C THR A 3 -52.47 -40.96 -19.50
N CYS A 4 -51.15 -40.87 -19.33
CA CYS A 4 -50.13 -41.91 -19.62
C CYS A 4 -49.64 -41.95 -21.09
N ASN A 5 -48.35 -41.63 -21.25
CA ASN A 5 -47.36 -42.10 -22.23
C ASN A 5 -47.67 -42.05 -23.74
N LEU A 6 -46.71 -41.54 -24.52
CA LEU A 6 -45.93 -42.33 -25.47
C LEU A 6 -44.69 -41.60 -26.02
N ARG A 7 -43.72 -42.42 -26.39
CA ARG A 7 -42.32 -42.15 -26.72
C ARG A 7 -42.10 -41.78 -28.20
N GLY A 8 -40.98 -41.09 -28.42
CA GLY A 8 -40.08 -41.24 -29.59
C GLY A 8 -40.50 -40.49 -30.85
N ALA A 9 -39.61 -40.06 -31.75
CA ALA A 9 -38.16 -40.07 -31.84
C ALA A 9 -37.78 -39.20 -33.07
N LEU A 10 -36.48 -38.94 -33.21
CA LEU A 10 -35.76 -38.55 -34.45
C LEU A 10 -35.67 -37.05 -34.81
N GLY A 11 -34.43 -36.60 -35.00
CA GLY A 11 -34.11 -35.47 -35.87
C GLY A 11 -32.93 -34.60 -35.43
N ASP A 12 -31.71 -35.14 -35.51
CA ASP A 12 -30.48 -34.33 -35.56
C ASP A 12 -30.51 -33.43 -36.81
N GLU A 13 -30.28 -32.12 -36.66
CA GLU A 13 -29.60 -31.35 -37.70
C GLU A 13 -28.81 -30.18 -37.10
N ALA A 14 -27.50 -30.24 -37.35
CA ALA A 14 -26.48 -29.36 -36.84
C ALA A 14 -26.51 -27.98 -37.53
N VAL A 15 -26.64 -26.91 -36.74
CA VAL A 15 -26.48 -25.53 -37.22
C VAL A 15 -25.01 -25.11 -37.08
N LYS A 16 -24.31 -24.98 -38.21
CA LYS A 16 -22.97 -24.39 -38.32
C LYS A 16 -23.02 -22.87 -38.12
N PRO A 17 -22.03 -22.24 -37.45
CA PRO A 17 -21.95 -20.79 -37.32
C PRO A 17 -21.37 -20.12 -38.59
N PRO A 18 -21.70 -18.85 -38.87
CA PRO A 18 -21.25 -18.17 -40.08
C PRO A 18 -19.78 -17.72 -39.99
N ARG A 19 -19.12 -17.76 -41.15
CA ARG A 19 -17.69 -17.48 -41.38
C ARG A 19 -17.34 -16.01 -41.14
N ARG A 20 -16.24 -15.77 -40.42
CA ARG A 20 -15.56 -14.48 -40.30
C ARG A 20 -14.90 -14.12 -41.63
N GLY A 21 -15.32 -13.01 -42.23
CA GLY A 21 -14.61 -12.36 -43.33
C GLY A 21 -13.51 -11.46 -42.76
N ALA A 22 -12.26 -11.76 -43.10
CA ALA A 22 -11.11 -10.92 -42.79
C ALA A 22 -11.10 -9.71 -43.72
N VAL A 23 -11.10 -8.50 -43.15
CA VAL A 23 -10.78 -7.26 -43.86
C VAL A 23 -9.40 -6.83 -43.39
N CYS A 24 -8.43 -6.91 -44.30
CA CYS A 24 -7.10 -6.36 -44.14
C CYS A 24 -7.19 -4.82 -44.09
N VAL A 25 -6.83 -4.22 -42.96
CA VAL A 25 -6.57 -2.78 -42.87
C VAL A 25 -5.06 -2.60 -42.90
N GLY A 26 -4.59 -1.94 -43.95
CA GLY A 26 -3.18 -1.66 -44.21
C GLY A 26 -2.56 -0.78 -43.13
N SER A 27 -1.36 -1.18 -42.73
CA SER A 27 -0.40 -0.43 -41.93
C SER A 27 0.06 0.83 -42.66
N ILE A 28 -0.21 2.00 -42.09
CA ILE A 28 0.41 3.29 -42.47
C ILE A 28 1.36 3.70 -41.34
N PRO A 29 2.65 3.98 -41.63
CA PRO A 29 3.64 4.31 -40.62
C PRO A 29 3.50 5.75 -40.12
N TRP A 30 3.59 5.93 -38.80
CA TRP A 30 3.70 7.22 -38.11
C TRP A 30 5.11 7.82 -38.26
N PRO A 31 5.27 9.08 -38.70
CA PRO A 31 6.52 9.82 -38.51
C PRO A 31 6.54 10.52 -37.16
N ARG A 32 7.63 10.33 -36.41
CA ARG A 32 8.01 11.15 -35.25
C ARG A 32 8.55 12.52 -35.69
N SER A 33 8.41 13.46 -34.77
CA SER A 33 9.18 14.71 -34.57
C SER A 33 9.08 15.81 -35.63
N HIS A 34 8.35 16.88 -35.29
CA HIS A 34 8.84 18.26 -35.15
C HIS A 34 7.60 19.17 -35.08
N PHE A 35 7.37 19.89 -33.97
CA PHE A 35 6.79 21.25 -33.99
C PHE A 35 6.80 21.80 -32.55
N LEU A 36 7.85 22.56 -32.25
CA LEU A 36 7.90 23.50 -31.13
C LEU A 36 7.72 24.92 -31.72
N ALA A 37 6.86 25.69 -31.06
CA ALA A 37 6.77 27.15 -31.11
C ALA A 37 6.40 27.83 -32.45
N ARG A 38 5.13 28.27 -32.53
CA ARG A 38 4.71 29.66 -32.84
C ARG A 38 3.25 29.66 -33.32
N ALA A 39 2.41 30.40 -32.60
CA ALA A 39 1.32 31.25 -33.11
C ALA A 39 0.16 31.29 -32.11
N PHE A 40 0.03 32.41 -31.39
CA PHE A 40 -1.26 33.00 -31.06
C PHE A 40 -1.02 34.48 -30.73
N SER A 41 -0.95 35.31 -31.78
CA SER A 41 -1.27 36.74 -31.72
C SER A 41 -1.46 37.24 -33.15
N SER A 42 -2.71 37.27 -33.60
CA SER A 42 -3.15 38.18 -34.65
C SER A 42 -4.68 38.16 -34.71
N LEU A 43 -5.31 39.17 -34.13
CA LEU A 43 -6.61 39.68 -34.57
C LEU A 43 -6.77 41.11 -34.03
N PHE A 44 -7.26 41.97 -34.92
CA PHE A 44 -7.48 43.42 -34.82
C PHE A 44 -6.33 44.33 -35.24
N SER A 45 -6.38 44.67 -36.53
CA SER A 45 -5.86 45.89 -37.15
C SER A 45 -7.02 46.83 -37.47
N ALA A 46 -6.71 48.13 -37.48
CA ALA A 46 -7.33 49.24 -38.20
C ALA A 46 -8.32 50.18 -37.47
N SER A 47 -7.77 51.30 -36.98
CA SER A 47 -8.17 52.72 -37.20
C SER A 47 -7.32 53.53 -36.20
N GLY A 48 -6.42 54.44 -36.56
CA GLY A 48 -6.55 55.61 -37.42
C GLY A 48 -6.40 56.85 -36.53
N GLY A 49 -5.31 57.62 -36.66
CA GLY A 49 -5.14 58.92 -35.98
C GLY A 49 -3.70 59.29 -35.62
N GLU A 50 -3.13 60.23 -36.36
CA GLU A 50 -1.86 60.93 -36.09
C GLU A 50 -1.96 61.95 -34.92
N VAL A 51 -0.77 62.41 -34.47
CA VAL A 51 -0.39 63.79 -34.09
C VAL A 51 0.21 63.97 -32.67
N THR A 52 1.49 64.37 -32.68
CA THR A 52 2.30 65.21 -31.72
C THR A 52 3.02 64.66 -30.47
N SER A 53 4.34 64.60 -30.65
CA SER A 53 5.51 64.97 -29.82
C SER A 53 5.42 65.69 -28.44
N VAL A 54 6.14 65.09 -27.45
CA VAL A 54 7.19 65.64 -26.52
C VAL A 54 6.73 66.36 -25.21
N PRO A 55 7.48 66.37 -24.05
CA PRO A 55 8.71 65.67 -23.60
C PRO A 55 8.66 64.94 -22.21
N ARG A 56 9.71 64.15 -21.95
CA ARG A 56 10.18 63.70 -20.60
C ARG A 56 10.75 64.86 -19.75
N PRO A 57 10.94 64.62 -18.44
CA PRO A 57 12.20 64.99 -17.80
C PRO A 57 12.93 63.82 -17.11
N LYS A 58 14.25 63.82 -17.32
CA LYS A 58 15.34 63.22 -16.51
C LYS A 58 15.27 63.85 -15.10
N GLY A 59 15.66 63.27 -13.96
CA GLY A 59 16.77 62.38 -13.59
C GLY A 59 17.38 62.95 -12.27
N GLY A 60 17.99 62.10 -11.43
CA GLY A 60 18.83 62.49 -10.26
C GLY A 60 18.24 62.06 -8.91
N MET A 61 18.67 60.96 -8.27
CA MET A 61 19.96 60.73 -7.55
C MET A 61 20.04 61.44 -6.20
N PHE A 62 19.80 60.71 -5.09
CA PHE A 62 20.34 61.05 -3.77
C PHE A 62 20.70 59.77 -2.98
N ARG A 63 21.99 59.65 -2.67
CA ARG A 63 22.59 58.72 -1.70
C ARG A 63 22.94 59.53 -0.44
N ASN A 64 22.83 58.85 0.71
CA ASN A 64 23.55 59.00 1.99
C ASN A 64 24.47 60.23 2.18
N VAL A 65 24.37 60.90 3.33
CA VAL A 65 25.46 61.08 4.33
C VAL A 65 24.85 61.52 5.67
N ALA A 66 25.27 60.84 6.74
CA ALA A 66 25.16 61.27 8.13
C ALA A 66 26.52 61.83 8.58
N ALA A 67 26.53 62.91 9.39
CA ALA A 67 27.35 63.06 10.62
C ALA A 67 27.50 64.53 11.09
N ILE A 68 27.79 64.65 12.40
CA ILE A 68 28.51 65.70 13.15
C ILE A 68 27.65 66.78 13.84
N TYR A 69 27.64 66.75 15.19
CA TYR A 69 27.97 67.90 16.05
C TYR A 69 28.56 67.43 17.40
N LEU A 70 29.63 68.11 17.84
CA LEU A 70 30.50 67.83 18.98
C LEU A 70 30.14 68.65 20.25
N HIS A 71 30.53 68.08 21.40
CA HIS A 71 31.11 68.69 22.62
C HIS A 71 30.27 69.56 23.57
N LEU A 72 30.23 69.12 24.84
CA LEU A 72 30.80 69.84 26.00
C LEU A 72 30.93 68.88 27.20
N ALA A 73 32.13 68.84 27.79
CA ALA A 73 32.43 68.15 29.05
C ALA A 73 32.75 69.19 30.12
N GLY A 74 32.20 69.02 31.32
CA GLY A 74 32.51 69.88 32.46
C GLY A 74 31.72 69.50 33.73
N LEU A 75 32.35 68.67 34.56
CA LEU A 75 32.30 68.62 36.03
C LEU A 75 30.94 68.87 36.73
N PHE A 76 30.41 67.86 37.45
CA PHE A 76 30.13 67.96 38.89
C PHE A 76 29.79 66.59 39.49
N GLN A 77 30.37 66.33 40.65
CA GLN A 77 30.21 65.14 41.49
C GLN A 77 28.76 64.95 41.97
N ARG A 78 28.26 63.70 42.03
CA ARG A 78 27.83 62.99 43.26
C ARG A 78 26.93 61.77 42.96
N LYS A 79 27.38 60.61 43.45
CA LYS A 79 26.62 59.51 44.10
C LYS A 79 25.21 59.17 43.57
N LYS A 80 25.05 57.99 42.94
CA LYS A 80 24.45 56.77 43.55
C LYS A 80 24.15 55.69 42.51
N ALA A 81 24.41 54.45 42.94
CA ALA A 81 23.78 53.18 42.57
C ALA A 81 23.93 52.70 41.12
N GLY A 82 24.69 51.62 40.97
CA GLY A 82 24.88 50.90 39.72
C GLY A 82 23.65 50.13 39.28
N THR A 83 23.40 50.20 37.97
CA THR A 83 22.64 49.22 37.21
C THR A 83 23.49 48.85 36.00
N SER A 84 23.92 47.59 35.97
CA SER A 84 24.64 46.97 34.85
C SER A 84 23.73 46.96 33.62
N LEU A 85 24.03 47.81 32.64
CA LEU A 85 23.49 47.72 31.29
C LEU A 85 24.18 46.55 30.57
N THR A 86 23.68 45.35 30.80
CA THR A 86 24.00 44.18 29.99
C THR A 86 23.37 44.41 28.62
N ARG A 87 24.21 44.77 27.64
CA ARG A 87 23.83 44.96 26.24
C ARG A 87 23.36 43.62 25.69
N CYS A 88 22.05 43.40 25.73
CA CYS A 88 21.39 42.27 25.10
C CYS A 88 21.59 42.41 23.58
N MET A 89 22.58 41.71 23.03
CA MET A 89 22.64 41.44 21.60
C MET A 89 21.41 40.61 21.25
N HIS A 90 20.34 41.27 20.81
CA HIS A 90 19.31 40.62 20.03
C HIS A 90 19.97 40.18 18.72
N GLN A 91 20.53 38.97 18.73
CA GLN A 91 20.73 38.22 17.49
C GLN A 91 19.35 37.92 16.95
N THR A 92 18.89 38.76 16.03
CA THR A 92 17.82 38.43 15.10
C THR A 92 18.32 37.26 14.26
N PHE A 93 18.14 36.03 14.77
CA PHE A 93 18.16 34.84 13.94
C PHE A 93 16.96 34.96 13.01
N ALA A 94 17.19 35.53 11.84
CA ALA A 94 16.30 35.31 10.71
C ALA A 94 16.34 33.82 10.42
N MET A 95 15.45 33.04 11.04
CA MET A 95 15.20 31.67 10.62
C MET A 95 14.75 31.76 9.16
N SER A 96 15.68 31.48 8.24
CA SER A 96 15.38 31.22 6.85
C SER A 96 14.24 30.21 6.84
N LYS A 97 13.06 30.64 6.40
CA LYS A 97 11.89 29.75 6.34
C LYS A 97 12.26 28.58 5.42
N ARG A 98 12.27 27.37 5.98
CA ARG A 98 12.45 26.16 5.19
C ARG A 98 11.32 26.07 4.15
N LEU A 99 11.64 25.69 2.92
CA LEU A 99 10.65 25.59 1.84
C LEU A 99 9.67 24.44 2.10
N GLN A 100 10.18 23.27 2.45
CA GLN A 100 9.40 22.07 2.69
C GLN A 100 8.90 21.97 4.13
N ALA A 101 7.77 21.29 4.31
CA ALA A 101 7.21 21.00 5.62
C ALA A 101 8.08 19.99 6.39
N ARG A 102 8.21 20.18 7.70
CA ARG A 102 8.97 19.29 8.60
C ARG A 102 8.45 17.84 8.62
N ARG A 103 7.14 17.63 8.44
CA ARG A 103 6.52 16.29 8.43
C ARG A 103 7.02 15.36 7.30
N LEU A 104 7.84 15.88 6.37
CA LEU A 104 8.42 15.12 5.26
C LEU A 104 9.84 14.63 5.57
N ASP A 105 10.39 14.94 6.73
CA ASP A 105 11.76 14.58 7.08
C ASP A 105 11.92 13.06 7.22
N GLY A 106 12.87 12.49 6.47
CA GLY A 106 13.27 11.08 6.58
C GLY A 106 12.34 10.08 5.90
N ILE A 107 11.30 10.54 5.20
CA ILE A 107 10.30 9.68 4.54
C ILE A 107 10.25 9.86 3.02
N ASP A 108 11.20 10.59 2.44
CA ASP A 108 11.28 10.89 1.01
C ASP A 108 11.87 9.73 0.18
N HIS A 109 12.71 8.88 0.79
CA HIS A 109 13.25 7.70 0.13
C HIS A 109 12.21 6.57 0.04
N ASN A 110 12.02 6.02 -1.16
CA ASN A 110 11.10 4.92 -1.41
C ASN A 110 11.83 3.74 -2.09
N PRO A 111 11.98 2.59 -1.42
CA PRO A 111 12.74 1.45 -1.97
C PRO A 111 12.08 0.79 -3.18
N TRP A 112 10.76 0.93 -3.36
CA TRP A 112 10.03 0.34 -4.49
C TRP A 112 10.43 0.97 -5.84
N VAL A 113 10.82 2.24 -5.83
CA VAL A 113 11.26 2.95 -7.04
C VAL A 113 12.59 2.39 -7.55
N GLU A 114 13.51 2.07 -6.64
CA GLU A 114 14.82 1.49 -6.97
C GLU A 114 14.68 0.12 -7.64
N PHE A 115 14.01 -0.83 -6.97
CA PHE A 115 13.85 -2.19 -7.50
C PHE A 115 12.90 -2.24 -8.70
N GLY A 116 11.89 -1.36 -8.74
CA GLY A 116 11.01 -1.23 -9.90
C GLY A 116 11.74 -0.75 -11.15
N LYS A 117 12.61 0.25 -11.01
CA LYS A 117 13.48 0.72 -12.11
C LYS A 117 14.41 -0.40 -12.57
N MET A 118 15.09 -1.06 -11.64
CA MET A 118 16.02 -2.13 -11.98
C MET A 118 15.33 -3.28 -12.73
N ALA A 119 14.15 -3.73 -12.28
CA ALA A 119 13.41 -4.78 -12.98
C ALA A 119 12.97 -4.39 -14.40
N SER A 120 12.84 -3.08 -14.70
CA SER A 120 12.49 -2.60 -16.06
C SER A 120 13.69 -2.52 -17.01
N GLU A 121 14.92 -2.56 -16.50
CA GLU A 121 16.15 -2.42 -17.29
C GLU A 121 16.70 -3.79 -17.78
N TYR A 122 16.20 -4.90 -17.26
CA TYR A 122 16.67 -6.26 -17.55
C TYR A 122 15.53 -7.16 -18.05
N ASP A 123 15.87 -8.20 -18.83
CA ASP A 123 14.93 -9.27 -19.21
C ASP A 123 14.69 -10.23 -18.03
N VAL A 124 13.68 -9.90 -17.23
CA VAL A 124 13.37 -10.60 -15.98
C VAL A 124 11.97 -11.17 -15.95
N VAL A 125 11.83 -12.32 -15.29
CA VAL A 125 10.55 -12.77 -14.77
C VAL A 125 10.29 -12.03 -13.46
N ASN A 126 9.26 -11.19 -13.44
CA ASN A 126 9.00 -10.30 -12.31
C ASN A 126 8.11 -10.95 -11.25
N LEU A 127 8.76 -11.51 -10.22
CA LEU A 127 8.08 -12.10 -9.06
C LEU A 127 8.06 -11.13 -7.86
N GLY A 128 8.59 -9.92 -8.00
CA GLY A 128 8.57 -8.89 -6.95
C GLY A 128 7.26 -8.09 -6.90
N GLN A 129 6.60 -7.93 -8.05
CA GLN A 129 5.35 -7.18 -8.19
C GLN A 129 4.20 -7.82 -7.40
N GLY A 130 3.62 -7.02 -6.49
CA GLY A 130 2.54 -7.43 -5.61
C GLY A 130 1.14 -7.36 -6.21
N PHE A 131 0.99 -7.69 -7.50
CA PHE A 131 -0.29 -7.78 -8.19
C PHE A 131 -0.35 -9.00 -9.13
N PRO A 132 -1.55 -9.51 -9.43
CA PRO A 132 -1.76 -10.52 -10.47
C PRO A 132 -1.43 -9.97 -11.87
N ASP A 133 -0.76 -10.76 -12.70
CA ASP A 133 -0.48 -10.49 -14.12
C ASP A 133 -1.49 -11.19 -15.05
N PHE A 134 -2.57 -11.73 -14.49
CA PHE A 134 -3.76 -12.23 -15.17
C PHE A 134 -4.98 -11.31 -14.91
N PRO A 135 -6.03 -11.35 -15.75
CA PRO A 135 -7.18 -10.46 -15.60
C PRO A 135 -7.99 -10.73 -14.30
N PRO A 136 -8.69 -9.71 -13.77
CA PRO A 136 -9.74 -9.90 -12.76
C PRO A 136 -10.84 -10.88 -13.22
N PRO A 137 -11.68 -11.42 -12.32
CA PRO A 137 -12.77 -12.30 -12.73
C PRO A 137 -13.79 -11.56 -13.60
N ASP A 138 -14.41 -12.27 -14.54
CA ASP A 138 -15.30 -11.69 -15.55
C ASP A 138 -16.42 -10.83 -14.95
N PHE A 139 -17.06 -11.28 -13.86
CA PHE A 139 -18.13 -10.51 -13.21
C PHE A 139 -17.65 -9.17 -12.66
N ALA A 140 -16.38 -9.06 -12.24
CA ALA A 140 -15.80 -7.81 -11.79
C ALA A 140 -15.51 -6.88 -12.98
N ILE A 141 -14.94 -7.41 -14.07
CA ILE A 141 -14.72 -6.63 -15.30
C ILE A 141 -16.06 -6.09 -15.85
N GLN A 142 -17.07 -6.96 -15.94
CA GLN A 142 -18.41 -6.62 -16.40
C GLN A 142 -19.08 -5.58 -15.51
N ALA A 143 -18.92 -5.68 -14.19
CA ALA A 143 -19.44 -4.67 -13.26
C ALA A 143 -18.84 -3.28 -13.51
N PHE A 144 -17.54 -3.19 -13.81
CA PHE A 144 -16.91 -1.92 -14.15
C PHE A 144 -17.39 -1.39 -15.51
N GLN A 145 -17.48 -2.25 -16.51
CA GLN A 145 -18.05 -1.88 -17.82
C GLN A 145 -19.48 -1.37 -17.69
N LEU A 146 -20.30 -2.01 -16.86
CA LEU A 146 -21.68 -1.58 -16.61
C LEU A 146 -21.73 -0.22 -15.91
N ALA A 147 -20.86 0.03 -14.92
CA ALA A 147 -20.77 1.33 -14.25
C ALA A 147 -20.40 2.48 -15.21
N LEU A 148 -19.62 2.20 -16.26
CA LEU A 148 -19.26 3.19 -17.28
C LEU A 148 -20.37 3.45 -18.30
N ASN A 149 -21.18 2.43 -18.63
CA ASN A 149 -22.11 2.48 -19.76
C ASN A 149 -23.60 2.59 -19.38
N SER A 150 -23.93 2.60 -18.08
CA SER A 150 -25.32 2.64 -17.60
C SER A 150 -25.83 4.06 -17.39
N ASP A 151 -26.00 4.48 -16.13
CA ASP A 151 -26.54 5.79 -15.78
C ASP A 151 -25.48 6.88 -15.95
N PHE A 152 -25.75 7.88 -16.80
CA PHE A 152 -24.83 8.98 -17.03
C PHE A 152 -24.49 9.75 -15.75
N MET A 153 -25.37 9.74 -14.74
CA MET A 153 -25.12 10.37 -13.44
C MET A 153 -23.97 9.72 -12.67
N LEU A 154 -23.58 8.47 -12.97
CA LEU A 154 -22.40 7.83 -12.38
C LEU A 154 -21.08 8.51 -12.80
N ASN A 155 -21.08 9.33 -13.85
CA ASN A 155 -19.93 10.16 -14.21
C ASN A 155 -19.75 11.36 -13.25
N GLN A 156 -20.74 11.67 -12.42
CA GLN A 156 -20.74 12.81 -11.51
C GLN A 156 -20.38 12.40 -10.08
N TYR A 157 -20.26 13.40 -9.19
CA TYR A 157 -19.97 13.16 -7.78
C TYR A 157 -21.04 12.29 -7.10
N THR A 158 -20.57 11.34 -6.30
CA THR A 158 -21.40 10.62 -5.33
C THR A 158 -21.32 11.26 -3.94
N LYS A 159 -21.86 10.60 -2.91
CA LYS A 159 -21.77 11.09 -1.52
C LYS A 159 -20.33 11.04 -1.02
N ALA A 160 -19.94 12.05 -0.24
CA ALA A 160 -18.55 12.26 0.21
C ALA A 160 -17.92 11.01 0.84
N PHE A 161 -18.62 10.34 1.76
CA PHE A 161 -18.07 9.21 2.53
C PHE A 161 -18.23 7.84 1.85
N GLY A 162 -18.72 7.83 0.60
CA GLY A 162 -18.83 6.62 -0.22
C GLY A 162 -20.12 6.54 -1.01
N TYR A 163 -20.07 5.80 -2.12
CA TYR A 163 -21.23 5.47 -2.95
C TYR A 163 -22.24 4.66 -2.12
N PRO A 164 -23.49 5.11 -1.94
CA PRO A 164 -24.41 4.49 -0.99
C PRO A 164 -24.68 2.98 -1.22
N PRO A 165 -24.81 2.48 -2.46
CA PRO A 165 -24.90 1.04 -2.68
C PRO A 165 -23.64 0.27 -2.24
N LEU A 166 -22.45 0.86 -2.41
CA LEU A 166 -21.21 0.25 -1.91
C LEU A 166 -21.20 0.21 -0.37
N THR A 167 -21.49 1.31 0.30
CA THR A 167 -21.45 1.33 1.77
C THR A 167 -22.50 0.39 2.38
N LYS A 168 -23.67 0.25 1.76
CA LYS A 168 -24.70 -0.72 2.15
C LYS A 168 -24.25 -2.18 2.00
N ILE A 169 -23.67 -2.56 0.86
CA ILE A 169 -23.21 -3.94 0.69
C ILE A 169 -22.04 -4.25 1.62
N LEU A 170 -21.10 -3.31 1.80
CA LEU A 170 -20.01 -3.46 2.77
C LEU A 170 -20.56 -3.66 4.19
N ALA A 171 -21.47 -2.79 4.64
CA ALA A 171 -22.07 -2.90 5.97
C ALA A 171 -22.78 -4.25 6.18
N SER A 172 -23.62 -4.67 5.22
CA SER A 172 -24.37 -5.93 5.37
C SER A 172 -23.50 -7.19 5.26
N PHE A 173 -22.50 -7.18 4.37
CA PHE A 173 -21.65 -8.34 4.14
C PHE A 173 -20.64 -8.50 5.26
N PHE A 174 -19.89 -7.45 5.58
CA PHE A 174 -18.92 -7.48 6.68
C PHE A 174 -19.59 -7.51 8.05
N GLY A 175 -20.79 -6.95 8.21
CA GLY A 175 -21.55 -7.08 9.46
C GLY A 175 -21.86 -8.54 9.81
N LYS A 176 -22.22 -9.36 8.82
CA LYS A 176 -22.40 -10.82 9.02
C LYS A 176 -21.10 -11.52 9.38
N LEU A 177 -20.00 -11.19 8.71
CA LEU A 177 -18.68 -11.82 8.96
C LEU A 177 -18.12 -11.45 10.34
N LEU A 178 -18.35 -10.21 10.77
CA LEU A 178 -17.89 -9.69 12.05
C LEU A 178 -18.85 -9.99 13.20
N GLY A 179 -20.08 -10.45 12.93
CA GLY A 179 -21.13 -10.59 13.94
C GLY A 179 -21.54 -9.24 14.54
N GLN A 180 -21.53 -8.18 13.73
CA GLN A 180 -21.69 -6.80 14.17
C GLN A 180 -22.73 -6.07 13.32
N GLU A 181 -23.59 -5.28 13.97
CA GLU A 181 -24.46 -4.33 13.28
C GLU A 181 -23.64 -3.11 12.83
N ILE A 182 -23.60 -2.87 11.51
CA ILE A 182 -22.81 -1.80 10.89
C ILE A 182 -23.76 -0.83 10.20
N ASP A 183 -23.75 0.43 10.65
CA ASP A 183 -24.46 1.53 9.97
C ASP A 183 -23.61 2.00 8.76
N PRO A 184 -24.13 1.95 7.52
CA PRO A 184 -23.38 2.33 6.32
C PRO A 184 -22.98 3.81 6.25
N LEU A 185 -23.55 4.69 7.09
CA LEU A 185 -23.21 6.11 7.17
C LEU A 185 -22.20 6.41 8.28
N LYS A 186 -22.29 5.69 9.40
CA LYS A 186 -21.47 5.97 10.59
C LYS A 186 -20.25 5.09 10.68
N ASN A 187 -20.36 3.84 10.22
CA ASN A 187 -19.36 2.81 10.46
C ASN A 187 -18.57 2.42 9.21
N VAL A 188 -18.87 3.01 8.05
CA VAL A 188 -18.20 2.72 6.78
C VAL A 188 -17.66 4.01 6.18
N LEU A 189 -16.41 3.98 5.71
CA LEU A 189 -15.81 5.03 4.89
C LEU A 189 -15.13 4.39 3.69
N VAL A 190 -15.52 4.79 2.48
CA VAL A 190 -14.81 4.39 1.25
C VAL A 190 -13.60 5.30 1.03
N THR A 191 -12.50 4.71 0.57
CA THR A 191 -11.21 5.39 0.42
C THR A 191 -10.50 4.99 -0.88
N VAL A 192 -9.43 5.71 -1.23
CA VAL A 192 -8.59 5.43 -2.42
C VAL A 192 -7.66 4.24 -2.14
N GLY A 193 -8.26 3.05 -2.13
CA GLY A 193 -7.62 1.81 -1.74
C GLY A 193 -7.34 1.75 -0.24
N ALA A 194 -6.89 0.59 0.23
CA ALA A 194 -6.46 0.44 1.63
C ALA A 194 -5.32 1.39 2.02
N TYR A 195 -4.45 1.76 1.07
CA TYR A 195 -3.43 2.80 1.28
C TYR A 195 -4.04 4.13 1.73
N GLY A 196 -5.14 4.55 1.10
CA GLY A 196 -5.88 5.75 1.50
C GLY A 196 -6.56 5.57 2.86
N ALA A 197 -7.10 4.38 3.16
CA ALA A 197 -7.66 4.06 4.47
C ALA A 197 -6.62 4.16 5.59
N LEU A 198 -5.44 3.56 5.40
CA LEU A 198 -4.30 3.63 6.32
C LEU A 198 -3.92 5.09 6.56
N PHE A 199 -3.64 5.84 5.50
CA PHE A 199 -3.28 7.26 5.61
C PHE A 199 -4.35 8.07 6.36
N THR A 200 -5.63 7.84 6.05
CA THR A 200 -6.74 8.52 6.71
C THR A 200 -6.80 8.18 8.20
N ALA A 201 -6.56 6.92 8.58
CA ALA A 201 -6.51 6.49 9.97
C ALA A 201 -5.34 7.12 10.73
N PHE A 202 -4.13 7.08 10.17
CA PHE A 202 -2.94 7.69 10.79
C PHE A 202 -3.13 9.19 11.02
N GLN A 203 -3.57 9.94 9.99
CA GLN A 203 -3.78 11.39 10.10
C GLN A 203 -4.94 11.77 11.02
N ALA A 204 -5.89 10.85 11.27
CA ALA A 204 -7.03 11.11 12.14
C ALA A 204 -6.75 10.85 13.63
N LEU A 205 -5.82 9.94 13.93
CA LEU A 205 -5.69 9.35 15.27
C LEU A 205 -4.32 9.55 15.91
N VAL A 206 -3.25 9.66 15.11
CA VAL A 206 -1.88 9.81 15.61
C VAL A 206 -1.52 11.28 15.64
N ASP A 207 -0.98 11.71 16.77
CA ASP A 207 -0.53 13.08 17.00
C ASP A 207 0.94 13.14 17.43
N GLU A 208 1.47 14.35 17.60
CA GLU A 208 2.86 14.59 18.00
C GLU A 208 3.22 13.89 19.31
N GLY A 209 4.20 12.99 19.25
CA GLY A 209 4.73 12.27 20.41
C GLY A 209 3.98 10.98 20.78
N ASP A 210 2.85 10.69 20.12
CA ASP A 210 2.16 9.41 20.26
C ASP A 210 3.06 8.25 19.79
N GLU A 211 2.92 7.09 20.43
CA GLU A 211 3.60 5.86 20.03
C GLU A 211 2.66 4.98 19.20
N VAL A 212 3.16 4.45 18.09
CA VAL A 212 2.45 3.43 17.30
C VAL A 212 3.25 2.14 17.33
N ILE A 213 2.66 1.07 17.88
CA ILE A 213 3.27 -0.26 17.87
C ILE A 213 3.14 -0.86 16.47
N ILE A 214 4.25 -1.28 15.87
CA ILE A 214 4.34 -1.87 14.54
C ILE A 214 4.98 -3.26 14.66
N VAL A 215 4.28 -4.28 14.16
CA VAL A 215 4.77 -5.67 14.15
C VAL A 215 5.66 -5.91 12.93
N GLU A 216 6.92 -6.25 13.16
CA GLU A 216 7.87 -6.60 12.11
C GLU A 216 7.81 -8.10 11.74
N PRO A 217 7.94 -8.44 10.46
CA PRO A 217 8.04 -7.51 9.32
C PRO A 217 6.69 -6.86 8.98
N PHE A 218 6.73 -5.56 8.68
CA PHE A 218 5.56 -4.73 8.43
C PHE A 218 5.46 -4.31 6.97
N PHE A 219 4.24 -4.05 6.49
CA PHE A 219 4.09 -3.36 5.21
C PHE A 219 4.68 -1.96 5.31
N ASP A 220 5.65 -1.67 4.45
CA ASP A 220 6.66 -0.62 4.62
C ASP A 220 6.10 0.78 4.92
N CYS A 221 4.89 1.09 4.45
CA CYS A 221 4.31 2.42 4.61
C CYS A 221 3.84 2.74 6.04
N TYR A 222 3.73 1.76 6.94
CA TYR A 222 3.27 2.00 8.31
C TYR A 222 4.23 2.94 9.07
N GLU A 223 5.55 2.76 8.88
CA GLU A 223 6.57 3.62 9.49
C GLU A 223 6.50 5.09 8.99
N PRO A 224 6.59 5.38 7.67
CA PRO A 224 6.54 6.76 7.20
C PRO A 224 5.18 7.43 7.43
N MET A 225 4.06 6.69 7.42
CA MET A 225 2.75 7.27 7.78
C MET A 225 2.68 7.66 9.26
N THR A 226 3.26 6.86 10.15
CA THR A 226 3.38 7.20 11.57
C THR A 226 4.22 8.46 11.76
N LEU A 227 5.40 8.52 11.13
CA LEU A 227 6.30 9.68 11.21
C LEU A 227 5.67 10.95 10.63
N MET A 228 4.97 10.85 9.50
CA MET A 228 4.30 11.99 8.86
C MET A 228 3.17 12.58 9.73
N ALA A 229 2.57 11.76 10.61
CA ALA A 229 1.55 12.17 11.57
C ALA A 229 2.15 12.74 12.88
N GLY A 230 3.47 12.81 13.03
CA GLY A 230 4.14 13.26 14.26
C GLY A 230 4.33 12.16 15.30
N GLY A 231 3.87 10.94 15.01
CA GLY A 231 4.01 9.78 15.87
C GLY A 231 5.42 9.18 15.84
N ARG A 232 5.71 8.34 16.84
CA ARG A 232 6.93 7.56 16.95
C ARG A 232 6.64 6.07 16.76
N PRO A 233 7.20 5.43 15.72
CA PRO A 233 7.14 3.98 15.57
C PRO A 233 7.81 3.26 16.75
N VAL A 234 7.15 2.23 17.28
CA VAL A 234 7.67 1.32 18.29
C VAL A 234 7.58 -0.10 17.75
N PHE A 235 8.72 -0.71 17.45
CA PHE A 235 8.76 -2.01 16.77
C PHE A 235 8.75 -3.19 17.76
N VAL A 236 7.98 -4.21 17.41
CA VAL A 236 8.01 -5.57 18.02
C VAL A 236 8.23 -6.58 16.90
N THR A 237 9.15 -7.51 17.09
CA THR A 237 9.59 -8.40 16.01
C THR A 237 9.03 -9.81 16.15
N LEU A 238 8.39 -10.33 15.10
CA LEU A 238 8.06 -11.74 15.03
C LEU A 238 9.35 -12.57 15.00
N LYS A 239 9.44 -13.54 15.90
CA LYS A 239 10.63 -14.40 16.03
C LYS A 239 10.41 -15.68 15.23
N PRO A 240 11.21 -15.96 14.19
CA PRO A 240 11.17 -17.26 13.54
C PRO A 240 11.56 -18.34 14.56
N SER A 241 10.73 -19.37 14.70
CA SER A 241 11.04 -20.57 15.48
C SER A 241 11.28 -21.71 14.50
N PRO A 242 12.54 -22.11 14.24
CA PRO A 242 12.85 -23.11 13.23
C PRO A 242 12.12 -24.44 13.46
N THR A 243 11.66 -25.05 12.37
CA THR A 243 11.20 -26.44 12.32
C THR A 243 12.37 -27.41 12.51
N GLN A 244 12.05 -28.70 12.70
CA GLN A 244 13.08 -29.75 12.81
C GLN A 244 13.92 -29.82 11.53
N ASP A 245 15.17 -30.29 11.67
CA ASP A 245 16.09 -30.46 10.53
C ASP A 245 15.45 -31.27 9.40
N GLY A 246 15.36 -30.66 8.21
CA GLY A 246 14.84 -31.28 6.99
C GLY A 246 13.42 -30.86 6.59
N GLU A 247 12.69 -30.11 7.43
CA GLU A 247 11.39 -29.53 7.07
C GLU A 247 11.51 -28.05 6.69
N LEU A 248 10.70 -27.60 5.72
CA LEU A 248 10.57 -26.17 5.42
C LEU A 248 9.93 -25.45 6.61
N ASP A 249 10.43 -24.25 6.93
CA ASP A 249 9.81 -23.41 7.93
C ASP A 249 8.41 -22.94 7.48
N SER A 250 7.57 -22.57 8.43
CA SER A 250 6.20 -22.12 8.21
C SER A 250 6.00 -20.74 8.81
N ALA A 251 5.28 -19.88 8.11
CA ALA A 251 4.92 -18.55 8.62
C ALA A 251 4.13 -18.61 9.94
N SER A 252 3.49 -19.74 10.27
CA SER A 252 2.82 -19.97 11.55
C SER A 252 3.79 -19.98 12.73
N ASN A 253 5.06 -20.37 12.49
CA ASN A 253 6.09 -20.50 13.52
C ASN A 253 6.79 -19.18 13.82
N TRP A 254 6.44 -18.11 13.11
CA TRP A 254 6.89 -16.76 13.40
C TRP A 254 6.08 -16.23 14.57
N GLN A 255 6.64 -16.35 15.77
CA GLN A 255 5.93 -16.12 17.03
C GLN A 255 5.93 -14.63 17.41
N LEU A 256 4.77 -14.15 17.86
CA LEU A 256 4.68 -12.88 18.56
C LEU A 256 4.88 -13.11 20.06
N ASP A 257 6.07 -12.81 20.56
CA ASP A 257 6.42 -13.03 21.97
C ASP A 257 5.53 -12.17 22.90
N PRO A 258 4.76 -12.78 23.82
CA PRO A 258 3.85 -12.03 24.69
C PRO A 258 4.55 -11.03 25.60
N THR A 259 5.74 -11.36 26.09
CA THR A 259 6.50 -10.51 27.02
C THR A 259 7.05 -9.30 26.30
N GLU A 260 7.65 -9.50 25.13
CA GLU A 260 8.17 -8.45 24.29
C GLU A 260 7.06 -7.52 23.82
N LEU A 261 5.93 -8.07 23.35
CA LEU A 261 4.79 -7.27 22.94
C LEU A 261 4.26 -6.41 24.09
N ALA A 262 4.00 -7.00 25.26
CA ALA A 262 3.52 -6.27 26.44
C ALA A 262 4.49 -5.14 26.84
N SER A 263 5.81 -5.36 26.71
CA SER A 263 6.82 -4.34 27.03
C SER A 263 6.79 -3.11 26.13
N LYS A 264 6.15 -3.19 24.95
CA LYS A 264 6.04 -2.06 24.02
C LYS A 264 4.87 -1.12 24.35
N PHE A 265 3.92 -1.56 25.16
CA PHE A 265 2.81 -0.73 25.58
C PHE A 265 3.25 0.24 26.67
N THR A 266 2.98 1.54 26.44
CA THR A 266 3.24 2.61 27.39
C THR A 266 2.02 3.52 27.48
N SER A 267 2.05 4.51 28.38
CA SER A 267 1.01 5.53 28.47
C SER A 267 0.93 6.45 27.25
N ARG A 268 1.90 6.38 26.32
CA ARG A 268 1.90 7.13 25.06
C ARG A 268 1.46 6.28 23.86
N THR A 269 1.23 4.99 24.04
CA THR A 269 0.78 4.12 22.95
C THR A 269 -0.62 4.55 22.52
N LYS A 270 -0.72 5.06 21.30
CA LYS A 270 -1.99 5.50 20.70
C LYS A 270 -2.65 4.37 19.92
N ALA A 271 -1.85 3.67 19.12
CA ALA A 271 -2.33 2.64 18.23
C ALA A 271 -1.35 1.47 18.13
N LEU A 272 -1.89 0.31 17.80
CA LEU A 272 -1.14 -0.84 17.29
C LEU A 272 -1.63 -1.12 15.88
N ILE A 273 -0.70 -1.30 14.92
CA ILE A 273 -1.04 -1.75 13.58
C ILE A 273 -0.79 -3.25 13.44
N LEU A 274 -1.85 -3.97 13.08
CA LEU A 274 -1.85 -5.42 12.86
C LEU A 274 -2.14 -5.67 11.38
N ASN A 275 -1.34 -6.52 10.74
CA ASN A 275 -1.58 -6.93 9.35
C ASN A 275 -1.71 -8.46 9.27
N THR A 276 -2.93 -8.92 8.98
CA THR A 276 -3.25 -10.34 8.88
C THR A 276 -4.29 -10.59 7.77
N PRO A 277 -4.01 -11.47 6.80
CA PRO A 277 -2.73 -12.14 6.54
C PRO A 277 -1.58 -11.17 6.22
N ASN A 278 -0.39 -11.44 6.78
CA ASN A 278 0.77 -10.54 6.75
C ASN A 278 1.43 -10.45 5.37
N ASN A 279 1.83 -9.25 4.97
CA ASN A 279 2.85 -8.99 3.94
C ASN A 279 4.09 -8.44 4.63
N PRO A 280 5.27 -9.11 4.53
CA PRO A 280 5.66 -10.04 3.48
C PRO A 280 5.60 -11.54 3.79
N VAL A 281 5.42 -11.96 5.05
CA VAL A 281 5.68 -13.35 5.49
C VAL A 281 4.57 -14.30 5.08
N GLY A 282 3.34 -13.80 4.94
CA GLY A 282 2.16 -14.63 4.69
C GLY A 282 1.63 -15.33 5.95
N LYS A 283 1.99 -14.84 7.14
CA LYS A 283 1.44 -15.31 8.42
C LYS A 283 -0.04 -14.95 8.53
N VAL A 284 -0.86 -15.94 8.87
CA VAL A 284 -2.25 -15.74 9.32
C VAL A 284 -2.24 -15.83 10.84
N PHE A 285 -2.63 -14.76 11.52
CA PHE A 285 -2.61 -14.72 12.98
C PHE A 285 -3.65 -15.67 13.57
N SER A 286 -3.21 -16.48 14.52
CA SER A 286 -4.08 -17.41 15.23
C SER A 286 -5.00 -16.68 16.20
N LYS A 287 -6.12 -17.33 16.58
CA LYS A 287 -7.04 -16.79 17.59
C LYS A 287 -6.31 -16.42 18.90
N ALA A 288 -5.38 -17.26 19.36
CA ALA A 288 -4.64 -17.01 20.59
C ALA A 288 -3.74 -15.76 20.50
N GLU A 289 -3.08 -15.54 19.37
CA GLU A 289 -2.29 -14.31 19.14
C GLU A 289 -3.19 -13.07 19.05
N LEU A 290 -4.36 -13.19 18.42
CA LEU A 290 -5.32 -12.10 18.35
C LEU A 290 -5.93 -11.78 19.73
N GLU A 291 -6.21 -12.78 20.56
CA GLU A 291 -6.67 -12.60 21.95
C GLU A 291 -5.59 -11.94 22.82
N LEU A 292 -4.32 -12.30 22.62
CA LEU A 292 -3.19 -11.61 23.25
C LEU A 292 -3.17 -10.12 22.87
N VAL A 293 -3.20 -9.79 21.57
CA VAL A 293 -3.22 -8.39 21.10
C VAL A 293 -4.45 -7.66 21.63
N ALA A 294 -5.63 -8.29 21.58
CA ALA A 294 -6.88 -7.72 22.07
C ALA A 294 -6.80 -7.38 23.56
N SER A 295 -6.31 -8.31 24.39
CA SER A 295 -6.19 -8.10 25.83
C SER A 295 -5.28 -6.92 26.20
N LEU A 296 -4.15 -6.77 25.50
CA LEU A 296 -3.22 -5.67 25.71
C LEU A 296 -3.81 -4.34 25.23
N CYS A 297 -4.45 -4.32 24.06
CA CYS A 297 -5.14 -3.13 23.57
C CYS A 297 -6.26 -2.67 24.51
N GLN A 298 -7.01 -3.61 25.10
CA GLN A 298 -8.04 -3.31 26.09
C GLN A 298 -7.45 -2.79 27.40
N GLN A 299 -6.42 -3.45 27.91
CA GLN A 299 -5.74 -3.07 29.16
C GLN A 299 -5.15 -1.66 29.09
N HIS A 300 -4.60 -1.27 27.95
CA HIS A 300 -3.91 0.01 27.77
C HIS A 300 -4.75 1.08 27.07
N ASP A 301 -6.02 0.80 26.78
CA ASP A 301 -6.92 1.65 25.99
C ASP A 301 -6.34 2.10 24.63
N VAL A 302 -5.73 1.15 23.92
CA VAL A 302 -5.10 1.38 22.62
C VAL A 302 -6.05 1.05 21.47
N ILE A 303 -5.93 1.80 20.37
CA ILE A 303 -6.67 1.56 19.13
C ILE A 303 -5.94 0.49 18.30
N CYS A 304 -6.66 -0.48 17.76
CA CYS A 304 -6.12 -1.42 16.78
C CYS A 304 -6.45 -0.96 15.36
N ILE A 305 -5.43 -0.72 14.54
CA ILE A 305 -5.60 -0.55 13.09
C ILE A 305 -5.32 -1.92 12.46
N SER A 306 -6.36 -2.62 12.02
CA SER A 306 -6.27 -3.96 11.44
C SER A 306 -6.31 -3.89 9.91
N ASP A 307 -5.15 -4.08 9.27
CA ASP A 307 -5.01 -4.19 7.82
C ASP A 307 -5.30 -5.63 7.37
N GLU A 308 -6.49 -5.85 6.83
CA GLU A 308 -7.04 -7.16 6.49
C GLU A 308 -7.24 -7.32 4.97
N VAL A 309 -6.44 -6.61 4.15
CA VAL A 309 -6.60 -6.62 2.68
C VAL A 309 -6.49 -8.00 2.03
N TYR A 310 -5.85 -8.95 2.71
CA TYR A 310 -5.65 -10.32 2.24
C TYR A 310 -6.61 -11.34 2.86
N GLN A 311 -7.67 -10.92 3.56
CA GLN A 311 -8.57 -11.82 4.31
C GLN A 311 -9.15 -13.03 3.52
N TRP A 312 -9.26 -12.91 2.18
CA TRP A 312 -9.79 -13.96 1.31
C TRP A 312 -8.73 -14.95 0.83
N LEU A 313 -7.47 -14.69 1.12
CA LEU A 313 -6.31 -15.46 0.66
C LEU A 313 -5.70 -16.16 1.84
N VAL A 314 -6.36 -17.24 2.23
CA VAL A 314 -5.94 -18.17 3.26
C VAL A 314 -5.86 -19.57 2.64
N TYR A 315 -4.89 -20.35 3.10
CA TYR A 315 -4.50 -21.62 2.51
C TYR A 315 -4.53 -22.73 3.57
N ASP A 316 -4.47 -23.99 3.11
CA ASP A 316 -4.35 -25.19 3.96
C ASP A 316 -5.45 -25.32 5.02
N GLY A 317 -6.64 -24.77 4.73
CA GLY A 317 -7.78 -24.79 5.65
C GLY A 317 -7.70 -23.80 6.81
N HIS A 318 -6.66 -22.96 6.87
CA HIS A 318 -6.63 -21.83 7.81
C HIS A 318 -7.79 -20.87 7.54
N GLN A 319 -8.23 -20.19 8.60
CA GLN A 319 -9.30 -19.21 8.54
C GLN A 319 -8.77 -17.83 8.93
N HIS A 320 -9.23 -16.80 8.22
CA HIS A 320 -9.04 -15.43 8.64
C HIS A 320 -9.95 -15.13 9.83
N ILE A 321 -9.38 -14.52 10.87
CA ILE A 321 -10.12 -14.03 12.04
C ILE A 321 -9.87 -12.53 12.13
N SER A 322 -10.93 -11.74 11.95
CA SER A 322 -10.85 -10.30 12.15
C SER A 322 -10.80 -9.99 13.65
N ILE A 323 -9.79 -9.24 14.10
CA ILE A 323 -9.66 -8.90 15.53
C ILE A 323 -10.87 -8.10 16.04
N ALA A 324 -11.54 -7.35 15.16
CA ALA A 324 -12.74 -6.58 15.46
C ALA A 324 -13.95 -7.45 15.87
N SER A 325 -13.96 -8.75 15.57
CA SER A 325 -15.03 -9.67 15.99
C SER A 325 -14.77 -10.29 17.38
N LEU A 326 -13.59 -10.08 17.96
CA LEU A 326 -13.31 -10.53 19.33
C LEU A 326 -14.10 -9.69 20.35
N PRO A 327 -14.46 -10.26 21.52
CA PRO A 327 -15.25 -9.55 22.52
C PRO A 327 -14.63 -8.22 22.94
N GLY A 328 -15.39 -7.12 22.80
CA GLY A 328 -14.96 -5.78 23.20
C GLY A 328 -13.86 -5.15 22.34
N MET A 329 -13.64 -5.66 21.12
CA MET A 329 -12.65 -5.10 20.19
C MET A 329 -13.25 -4.19 19.13
N TRP A 330 -14.54 -4.30 18.81
CA TRP A 330 -15.19 -3.41 17.84
C TRP A 330 -15.05 -1.93 18.23
N GLU A 331 -15.18 -1.60 19.52
CA GLU A 331 -15.17 -0.22 20.03
C GLU A 331 -13.81 0.49 19.88
N ARG A 332 -12.76 -0.26 19.55
CA ARG A 332 -11.38 0.22 19.45
C ARG A 332 -10.64 -0.26 18.20
N THR A 333 -11.34 -0.81 17.22
CA THR A 333 -10.71 -1.32 15.99
C THR A 333 -11.17 -0.57 14.76
N LEU A 334 -10.21 -0.26 13.88
CA LEU A 334 -10.45 0.11 12.49
C LEU A 334 -10.02 -1.06 11.60
N THR A 335 -10.98 -1.70 10.93
CA THR A 335 -10.72 -2.77 9.97
C THR A 335 -10.61 -2.21 8.56
N ILE A 336 -9.50 -2.46 7.89
CA ILE A 336 -9.18 -1.93 6.56
C ILE A 336 -9.21 -3.06 5.53
N GLY A 337 -9.87 -2.81 4.40
CA GLY A 337 -9.93 -3.74 3.27
C GLY A 337 -9.65 -3.07 1.91
N SER A 338 -9.39 -3.90 0.90
CA SER A 338 -9.07 -3.44 -0.46
C SER A 338 -9.77 -4.27 -1.53
N ALA A 339 -10.58 -3.60 -2.36
CA ALA A 339 -11.20 -4.24 -3.52
C ALA A 339 -10.17 -4.79 -4.50
N GLY A 340 -9.05 -4.08 -4.67
CA GLY A 340 -7.99 -4.51 -5.57
C GLY A 340 -7.33 -5.82 -5.17
N LYS A 341 -7.31 -6.13 -3.86
CA LYS A 341 -6.83 -7.41 -3.34
C LYS A 341 -7.92 -8.48 -3.25
N SER A 342 -9.18 -8.07 -3.05
CA SER A 342 -10.33 -8.98 -3.04
C SER A 342 -10.69 -9.51 -4.43
N PHE A 343 -10.59 -8.68 -5.47
CA PHE A 343 -11.04 -9.01 -6.84
C PHE A 343 -9.92 -9.02 -7.87
N SER A 344 -8.66 -9.12 -7.44
CA SER A 344 -7.50 -9.17 -8.34
C SER A 344 -7.38 -7.96 -9.29
N ALA A 345 -7.96 -6.82 -8.91
CA ALA A 345 -8.05 -5.60 -9.72
C ALA A 345 -7.29 -4.44 -9.06
N THR A 346 -5.99 -4.62 -8.80
CA THR A 346 -5.19 -3.70 -7.96
C THR A 346 -5.18 -2.24 -8.45
N GLY A 347 -5.32 -2.02 -9.77
CA GLY A 347 -5.42 -0.70 -10.39
C GLY A 347 -6.71 0.07 -10.11
N TRP A 348 -7.77 -0.57 -9.59
CA TRP A 348 -9.03 0.13 -9.29
C TRP A 348 -8.93 1.09 -8.11
N LYS A 349 -7.97 0.84 -7.20
CA LYS A 349 -7.70 1.71 -6.03
C LYS A 349 -8.97 2.09 -5.25
N VAL A 350 -9.85 1.12 -4.98
CA VAL A 350 -10.99 1.24 -4.05
C VAL A 350 -10.68 0.42 -2.79
N GLY A 351 -10.91 1.03 -1.63
CA GLY A 351 -10.77 0.39 -0.32
C GLY A 351 -11.74 0.99 0.68
N TRP A 352 -11.73 0.49 1.91
CA TRP A 352 -12.64 0.95 2.94
C TRP A 352 -12.02 0.83 4.33
N ALA A 353 -12.56 1.61 5.27
CA ALA A 353 -12.39 1.43 6.69
C ALA A 353 -13.75 1.13 7.33
N LEU A 354 -13.78 0.16 8.24
CA LEU A 354 -14.91 -0.19 9.09
C LEU A 354 -14.55 0.07 10.54
N GLY A 355 -15.46 0.62 11.32
CA GLY A 355 -15.23 0.82 12.75
C GLY A 355 -16.35 1.57 13.46
N PRO A 356 -16.21 1.81 14.76
CA PRO A 356 -17.22 2.49 15.56
C PRO A 356 -17.25 3.98 15.22
N ASP A 357 -18.42 4.62 15.35
CA ASP A 357 -18.60 6.03 15.00
C ASP A 357 -17.69 6.97 15.81
N SER A 358 -17.35 6.56 17.04
CA SER A 358 -16.40 7.25 17.92
C SER A 358 -15.02 7.46 17.27
N LEU A 359 -14.57 6.52 16.42
CA LEU A 359 -13.33 6.64 15.64
C LEU A 359 -13.61 7.19 14.23
N MET A 360 -14.63 6.64 13.56
CA MET A 360 -14.91 6.93 12.15
C MET A 360 -15.23 8.40 11.88
N LYS A 361 -15.80 9.13 12.84
CA LYS A 361 -16.04 10.58 12.70
C LYS A 361 -14.76 11.37 12.43
N HIS A 362 -13.64 10.97 13.02
CA HIS A 362 -12.34 11.62 12.82
C HIS A 362 -11.76 11.31 11.44
N LEU A 363 -11.90 10.05 10.99
CA LEU A 363 -11.52 9.64 9.64
C LEU A 363 -12.32 10.40 8.57
N ARG A 364 -13.63 10.60 8.79
CA ARG A 364 -14.47 11.42 7.91
C ARG A 364 -14.00 12.88 7.85
N THR A 365 -13.54 13.45 8.97
CA THR A 365 -12.95 14.79 9.00
C THR A 365 -11.68 14.89 8.15
N VAL A 366 -10.79 13.89 8.21
CA VAL A 366 -9.61 13.86 7.33
C VAL A 366 -10.03 13.70 5.87
N HIS A 367 -10.94 12.77 5.58
CA HIS A 367 -11.38 12.47 4.22
C HIS A 367 -11.98 13.70 3.51
N GLN A 368 -12.89 14.42 4.17
CA GLN A 368 -13.55 15.60 3.58
C GLN A 368 -12.57 16.77 3.34
N ASN A 369 -11.44 16.82 4.06
CA ASN A 369 -10.43 17.89 3.93
C ASN A 369 -9.20 17.46 3.11
N THR A 370 -9.22 16.27 2.51
CA THR A 370 -8.15 15.77 1.66
C THR A 370 -8.64 15.57 0.24
N ILE A 371 -9.43 14.52 0.00
CA ILE A 371 -9.91 14.15 -1.33
C ILE A 371 -11.41 14.40 -1.54
N TYR A 372 -12.16 14.52 -0.45
CA TYR A 372 -13.62 14.71 -0.38
C TYR A 372 -14.47 13.59 -0.99
N HIS A 373 -14.18 13.16 -2.22
CA HIS A 373 -14.91 12.11 -2.93
C HIS A 373 -13.94 11.03 -3.45
N CYS A 374 -14.40 9.78 -3.48
CA CYS A 374 -13.78 8.72 -4.28
C CYS A 374 -14.46 8.57 -5.65
N PRO A 375 -13.79 8.04 -6.68
CA PRO A 375 -14.39 7.83 -8.01
C PRO A 375 -15.68 7.00 -7.95
N THR A 376 -16.78 7.53 -8.47
CA THR A 376 -18.12 6.92 -8.36
C THR A 376 -18.21 5.57 -9.07
N GLN A 377 -17.70 5.46 -10.30
CA GLN A 377 -17.84 4.24 -11.13
C GLN A 377 -17.06 3.06 -10.57
N GLY A 378 -15.84 3.29 -10.08
CA GLY A 378 -15.06 2.24 -9.41
C GLY A 378 -15.77 1.70 -8.17
N GLN A 379 -16.44 2.57 -7.41
CA GLN A 379 -17.24 2.14 -6.26
C GLN A 379 -18.48 1.35 -6.68
N ALA A 380 -19.15 1.75 -7.76
CA ALA A 380 -20.29 1.01 -8.29
C ALA A 380 -19.90 -0.40 -8.77
N ALA A 381 -18.75 -0.53 -9.46
CA ALA A 381 -18.20 -1.82 -9.86
C ALA A 381 -17.98 -2.74 -8.66
N VAL A 382 -17.30 -2.24 -7.62
CA VAL A 382 -17.03 -2.99 -6.39
C VAL A 382 -18.32 -3.36 -5.65
N ALA A 383 -19.32 -2.48 -5.65
CA ALA A 383 -20.61 -2.78 -5.03
C ALA A 383 -21.28 -4.00 -5.69
N GLN A 384 -21.30 -4.03 -7.03
CA GLN A 384 -21.84 -5.15 -7.79
C GLN A 384 -21.00 -6.42 -7.62
N SER A 385 -19.67 -6.32 -7.60
CA SER A 385 -18.79 -7.47 -7.34
C SER A 385 -19.03 -8.09 -5.96
N PHE A 386 -19.24 -7.29 -4.91
CA PHE A 386 -19.61 -7.82 -3.60
C PHE A 386 -21.04 -8.36 -3.54
N GLN A 387 -21.98 -7.77 -4.28
CA GLN A 387 -23.33 -8.34 -4.39
C GLN A 387 -23.30 -9.73 -5.02
N HIS A 388 -22.48 -9.91 -6.07
CA HIS A 388 -22.24 -11.22 -6.67
C HIS A 388 -21.67 -12.21 -5.65
N GLU A 389 -20.58 -11.84 -4.96
CA GLU A 389 -19.98 -12.73 -3.96
C GLU A 389 -20.90 -13.03 -2.77
N GLN A 390 -21.70 -12.05 -2.31
CA GLN A 390 -22.65 -12.27 -1.23
C GLN A 390 -23.72 -13.31 -1.61
N LEU A 391 -24.19 -13.32 -2.86
CA LEU A 391 -25.17 -14.31 -3.34
C LEU A 391 -24.57 -15.72 -3.45
N HIS A 392 -23.27 -15.81 -3.76
CA HIS A 392 -22.56 -17.08 -3.94
C HIS A 392 -21.73 -17.48 -2.71
N PHE A 393 -21.86 -16.77 -1.59
CA PHE A 393 -20.94 -16.92 -0.46
C PHE A 393 -20.88 -18.36 0.06
N GLY A 394 -19.67 -18.91 0.13
CA GLY A 394 -19.41 -20.29 0.55
C GLY A 394 -19.72 -21.37 -0.49
N GLN A 395 -20.24 -21.02 -1.66
CA GLN A 395 -20.50 -21.97 -2.75
C GLN A 395 -19.22 -22.24 -3.57
N PRO A 396 -19.06 -23.43 -4.17
CA PRO A 396 -17.91 -23.74 -5.03
C PRO A 396 -17.71 -22.81 -6.23
N SER A 397 -18.76 -22.09 -6.63
CA SER A 397 -18.72 -21.11 -7.74
C SER A 397 -18.29 -19.71 -7.31
N SER A 398 -18.18 -19.41 -6.01
CA SER A 398 -17.76 -18.08 -5.53
C SER A 398 -16.27 -17.86 -5.78
N TYR A 399 -15.90 -16.63 -6.16
CA TYR A 399 -14.52 -16.25 -6.36
C TYR A 399 -13.71 -16.34 -5.06
N PHE A 400 -14.32 -16.03 -3.92
CA PHE A 400 -13.68 -16.19 -2.61
C PHE A 400 -13.44 -17.65 -2.20
N VAL A 401 -14.00 -18.63 -2.92
CA VAL A 401 -13.65 -20.05 -2.78
C VAL A 401 -12.62 -20.47 -3.85
N GLN A 402 -12.83 -20.09 -5.11
CA GLN A 402 -12.01 -20.53 -6.23
C GLN A 402 -10.61 -19.91 -6.25
N LEU A 403 -10.51 -18.61 -5.98
CA LEU A 403 -9.24 -17.90 -6.04
C LEU A 403 -8.20 -18.46 -5.05
N PRO A 404 -8.47 -18.57 -3.73
CA PRO A 404 -7.47 -19.09 -2.80
C PRO A 404 -7.05 -20.52 -3.14
N GLN A 405 -7.95 -21.38 -3.63
CA GLN A 405 -7.61 -22.74 -4.07
C GLN A 405 -6.67 -22.75 -5.29
N ALA A 406 -6.92 -21.88 -6.28
CA ALA A 406 -6.03 -21.75 -7.43
C ALA A 406 -4.66 -21.21 -7.03
N VAL A 407 -4.66 -20.15 -6.23
CA VAL A 407 -3.45 -19.49 -5.76
C VAL A 407 -2.63 -20.39 -4.85
N GLN A 408 -3.25 -21.26 -4.05
CA GLN A 408 -2.53 -22.26 -3.25
C GLN A 408 -1.72 -23.21 -4.14
N ARG A 409 -2.23 -23.61 -5.32
CA ARG A 409 -1.46 -24.42 -6.26
C ARG A 409 -0.24 -23.66 -6.80
N TYR A 410 -0.39 -22.36 -7.09
CA TYR A 410 0.71 -21.51 -7.52
C TYR A 410 1.78 -21.34 -6.44
N ARG A 411 1.36 -21.18 -5.17
CA ARG A 411 2.24 -21.20 -4.00
C ARG A 411 3.03 -22.51 -3.95
N ASP A 412 2.36 -23.65 -4.02
CA ASP A 412 3.00 -24.97 -3.91
C ASP A 412 3.96 -25.23 -5.09
N HIS A 413 3.63 -24.76 -6.29
CA HIS A 413 4.52 -24.76 -7.44
C HIS A 413 5.78 -23.96 -7.14
N MET A 414 5.64 -22.68 -6.76
CA MET A 414 6.77 -21.79 -6.51
C MET A 414 7.67 -22.31 -5.37
N ILE A 415 7.09 -22.85 -4.29
CA ILE A 415 7.86 -23.47 -3.20
C ILE A 415 8.80 -24.54 -3.75
N ARG A 416 8.28 -25.52 -4.51
CA ARG A 416 9.09 -26.61 -5.07
C ARG A 416 10.15 -26.09 -6.05
N SER A 417 9.80 -25.13 -6.90
CA SER A 417 10.71 -24.59 -7.89
C SER A 417 11.89 -23.86 -7.24
N LEU A 418 11.64 -23.02 -6.23
CA LEU A 418 12.70 -22.26 -5.55
C LEU A 418 13.68 -23.18 -4.78
N GLN A 419 13.18 -24.28 -4.19
CA GLN A 419 14.04 -25.28 -3.55
C GLN A 419 15.07 -25.91 -4.51
N SER A 420 14.75 -25.97 -5.81
CA SER A 420 15.64 -26.61 -6.80
C SER A 420 16.99 -25.91 -7.00
N VAL A 421 17.10 -24.64 -6.56
CA VAL A 421 18.32 -23.82 -6.60
C VAL A 421 18.87 -23.53 -5.20
N GLY A 422 18.37 -24.17 -4.15
CA GLY A 422 18.87 -24.01 -2.77
C GLY A 422 18.28 -22.84 -1.97
N LEU A 423 17.28 -22.14 -2.50
CA LEU A 423 16.47 -21.22 -1.69
C LEU A 423 15.60 -22.04 -0.72
N LYS A 424 15.35 -21.50 0.48
CA LYS A 424 14.53 -22.18 1.50
C LYS A 424 13.24 -21.38 1.77
N PRO A 425 12.14 -21.66 1.05
CA PRO A 425 10.86 -20.98 1.26
C PRO A 425 10.31 -21.17 2.67
N VAL A 426 9.77 -20.11 3.25
CA VAL A 426 8.89 -20.16 4.42
C VAL A 426 7.46 -20.33 3.91
N VAL A 427 6.78 -21.41 4.28
CA VAL A 427 5.44 -21.74 3.79
C VAL A 427 4.41 -20.73 4.36
N PRO A 428 3.75 -19.91 3.54
CA PRO A 428 2.76 -18.96 4.01
C PRO A 428 1.37 -19.61 4.16
N GLN A 429 0.63 -19.20 5.19
CA GLN A 429 -0.78 -19.58 5.36
C GLN A 429 -1.74 -18.64 4.61
N GLY A 430 -1.24 -17.50 4.11
CA GLY A 430 -2.05 -16.54 3.36
C GLY A 430 -1.25 -15.47 2.63
N SER A 431 -1.94 -14.43 2.18
CA SER A 431 -1.40 -13.30 1.36
C SER A 431 -1.01 -13.69 -0.07
N TYR A 432 -0.40 -12.76 -0.82
CA TYR A 432 0.17 -13.04 -2.15
C TYR A 432 1.59 -13.60 -2.12
N PHE A 433 2.20 -13.67 -0.95
CA PHE A 433 3.65 -13.68 -0.82
C PHE A 433 4.15 -14.87 -0.01
N LEU A 434 5.33 -15.33 -0.40
CA LEU A 434 6.21 -16.13 0.45
C LEU A 434 7.55 -15.41 0.55
N ILE A 435 8.27 -15.66 1.63
CA ILE A 435 9.68 -15.31 1.74
C ILE A 435 10.53 -16.56 1.59
N ALA A 436 11.76 -16.41 1.13
CA ALA A 436 12.75 -17.47 1.11
C ALA A 436 14.01 -17.04 1.84
N ASP A 437 14.51 -17.91 2.71
CA ASP A 437 15.79 -17.75 3.39
C ASP A 437 16.93 -17.97 2.38
N ILE A 438 17.89 -17.03 2.40
CA ILE A 438 19.09 -16.99 1.57
C ILE A 438 20.39 -17.10 2.38
N SER A 439 20.33 -17.58 3.63
CA SER A 439 21.48 -17.71 4.53
C SER A 439 22.58 -18.61 3.97
N ASP A 440 22.23 -19.65 3.22
CA ASP A 440 23.21 -20.52 2.55
C ASP A 440 23.98 -19.73 1.48
N PHE A 441 23.27 -18.94 0.67
CA PHE A 441 23.90 -18.02 -0.28
C PHE A 441 24.72 -16.96 0.42
N LYS A 442 24.25 -16.40 1.54
CA LYS A 442 25.01 -15.43 2.34
C LYS A 442 26.34 -16.00 2.83
N THR A 443 26.35 -17.28 3.19
CA THR A 443 27.56 -17.98 3.63
C THR A 443 28.49 -18.32 2.47
N GLN A 444 27.94 -18.77 1.34
CA GLN A 444 28.72 -19.22 0.17
C GLN A 444 29.18 -18.07 -0.73
N MET A 445 28.44 -16.96 -0.75
CA MET A 445 28.67 -15.79 -1.59
C MET A 445 28.60 -14.47 -0.78
N PRO A 446 29.40 -14.30 0.29
CA PRO A 446 29.29 -13.13 1.18
C PRO A 446 29.67 -11.80 0.51
N ASP A 447 30.54 -11.86 -0.49
CA ASP A 447 31.21 -10.69 -1.10
C ASP A 447 30.46 -10.10 -2.30
N LEU A 448 29.12 -10.12 -2.27
CA LEU A 448 28.32 -9.44 -3.28
C LEU A 448 28.55 -7.91 -3.25
N PRO A 449 28.64 -7.23 -4.41
CA PRO A 449 28.89 -5.80 -4.45
C PRO A 449 27.68 -4.99 -3.94
N GLY A 450 27.94 -3.88 -3.26
CA GLY A 450 26.93 -2.94 -2.77
C GLY A 450 27.56 -1.83 -1.93
N ASP A 451 26.73 -0.90 -1.46
CA ASP A 451 27.19 0.21 -0.63
C ASP A 451 27.64 -0.29 0.76
N ALA A 452 28.48 0.50 1.44
CA ALA A 452 28.82 0.24 2.83
C ALA A 452 27.53 0.22 3.68
N ASP A 453 27.41 -0.79 4.54
CA ASP A 453 26.21 -1.08 5.36
C ASP A 453 24.94 -1.52 4.61
N GLU A 454 25.00 -1.76 3.29
CA GLU A 454 23.86 -2.29 2.55
C GLU A 454 23.52 -3.73 2.99
N PRO A 455 22.27 -4.02 3.42
CA PRO A 455 21.82 -5.35 3.80
C PRO A 455 22.09 -6.40 2.71
N TYR A 456 22.47 -7.61 3.10
CA TYR A 456 22.85 -8.66 2.15
C TYR A 456 21.74 -9.00 1.15
N ASP A 457 20.49 -9.13 1.60
CA ASP A 457 19.33 -9.39 0.74
C ASP A 457 19.14 -8.38 -0.39
N ARG A 458 19.43 -7.09 -0.17
CA ARG A 458 19.38 -6.06 -1.23
C ARG A 458 20.44 -6.34 -2.30
N ARG A 459 21.68 -6.63 -1.86
CA ARG A 459 22.79 -6.99 -2.76
C ARG A 459 22.46 -8.28 -3.52
N PHE A 460 21.88 -9.27 -2.84
CA PHE A 460 21.45 -10.53 -3.44
C PHE A 460 20.35 -10.35 -4.48
N VAL A 461 19.31 -9.55 -4.21
CA VAL A 461 18.26 -9.26 -5.19
C VAL A 461 18.81 -8.55 -6.42
N LYS A 462 19.71 -7.56 -6.24
CA LYS A 462 20.41 -6.89 -7.34
C LYS A 462 21.20 -7.90 -8.19
N TRP A 463 21.93 -8.81 -7.54
CA TRP A 463 22.66 -9.87 -8.22
C TRP A 463 21.72 -10.85 -8.96
N MET A 464 20.63 -11.27 -8.33
CA MET A 464 19.68 -12.23 -8.89
C MET A 464 18.95 -11.66 -10.12
N ILE A 465 18.56 -10.38 -10.09
CA ILE A 465 17.99 -9.69 -11.25
C ILE A 465 18.98 -9.69 -12.42
N ARG A 466 20.23 -9.29 -12.18
CA ARG A 466 21.25 -9.15 -13.23
C ARG A 466 21.67 -10.48 -13.84
N ASN A 467 21.90 -11.48 -13.00
CA ASN A 467 22.57 -12.70 -13.40
C ASN A 467 21.60 -13.86 -13.65
N LYS A 468 20.45 -13.88 -12.95
CA LYS A 468 19.49 -15.00 -13.01
C LYS A 468 18.17 -14.61 -13.69
N GLY A 469 17.95 -13.32 -13.97
CA GLY A 469 16.75 -12.85 -14.63
C GLY A 469 15.47 -13.06 -13.80
N LEU A 470 15.60 -13.08 -12.47
CA LEU A 470 14.49 -13.23 -11.53
C LEU A 470 14.43 -12.01 -10.63
N ALA A 471 13.29 -11.31 -10.61
CA ALA A 471 13.08 -10.20 -9.68
C ALA A 471 12.32 -10.64 -8.44
N ALA A 472 12.83 -10.25 -7.27
CA ALA A 472 12.19 -10.41 -5.96
C ALA A 472 12.31 -9.09 -5.19
N ILE A 473 11.88 -9.07 -3.93
CA ILE A 473 11.98 -7.90 -3.06
C ILE A 473 12.79 -8.26 -1.81
N PRO A 474 13.83 -7.51 -1.44
CA PRO A 474 14.59 -7.78 -0.21
C PRO A 474 13.71 -7.53 1.01
N VAL A 475 13.70 -8.45 1.98
CA VAL A 475 12.79 -8.35 3.12
C VAL A 475 13.21 -7.25 4.11
N SER A 476 14.47 -6.82 4.08
CA SER A 476 15.00 -5.71 4.88
C SER A 476 14.26 -4.38 4.66
N VAL A 477 13.47 -4.21 3.59
CA VAL A 477 12.60 -3.03 3.41
C VAL A 477 11.37 -3.04 4.32
N PHE A 478 10.98 -4.20 4.85
CA PHE A 478 9.85 -4.39 5.77
C PHE A 478 10.28 -4.40 7.24
N TYR A 479 11.55 -4.04 7.51
CA TYR A 479 12.12 -3.90 8.83
C TYR A 479 12.60 -2.47 9.06
N SER A 480 12.49 -2.04 10.31
CA SER A 480 13.04 -0.79 10.81
C SER A 480 14.56 -0.78 10.62
N THR A 481 15.12 0.41 10.38
CA THR A 481 16.56 0.59 10.15
C THR A 481 17.46 -0.14 11.16
N PRO A 482 17.18 -0.13 12.48
CA PRO A 482 17.98 -0.86 13.47
C PRO A 482 17.98 -2.39 13.31
N HIS A 483 16.88 -2.98 12.83
CA HIS A 483 16.72 -4.44 12.73
C HIS A 483 17.09 -4.99 11.35
N ARG A 484 17.25 -4.16 10.31
CA ARG A 484 17.57 -4.63 8.95
C ARG A 484 18.78 -5.56 8.87
N LYS A 485 19.82 -5.30 9.66
CA LYS A 485 21.05 -6.13 9.67
C LYS A 485 20.85 -7.52 10.27
N GLN A 486 19.82 -7.70 11.10
CA GLN A 486 19.50 -9.00 11.71
C GLN A 486 18.60 -9.85 10.80
N PHE A 487 17.87 -9.21 9.88
CA PHE A 487 16.93 -9.84 8.96
C PHE A 487 17.28 -9.57 7.49
N ASP A 488 18.57 -9.55 7.17
CA ASP A 488 19.11 -9.29 5.83
C ASP A 488 19.31 -10.57 5.00
N HIS A 489 18.68 -11.68 5.40
CA HIS A 489 18.81 -13.00 4.78
C HIS A 489 17.47 -13.58 4.32
N TYR A 490 16.47 -12.74 4.04
CA TYR A 490 15.21 -13.15 3.42
C TYR A 490 14.88 -12.33 2.17
N VAL A 491 14.28 -12.96 1.18
CA VAL A 491 13.74 -12.31 -0.03
C VAL A 491 12.29 -12.72 -0.26
N ARG A 492 11.44 -11.77 -0.65
CA ARG A 492 10.00 -11.97 -0.89
C ARG A 492 9.70 -12.20 -2.36
N PHE A 493 8.92 -13.23 -2.64
CA PHE A 493 8.35 -13.53 -3.95
C PHE A 493 6.81 -13.44 -3.91
N CYS A 494 6.20 -13.13 -5.05
CA CYS A 494 4.77 -13.08 -5.26
C CYS A 494 4.37 -14.24 -6.17
N PHE A 495 3.64 -15.23 -5.64
CA PHE A 495 3.20 -16.41 -6.39
C PHE A 495 1.85 -16.23 -7.09
N VAL A 496 1.17 -15.09 -6.89
CA VAL A 496 -0.07 -14.79 -7.62
C VAL A 496 0.30 -14.28 -9.00
N LYS A 497 0.59 -15.24 -9.88
CA LYS A 497 1.06 -15.06 -11.24
C LYS A 497 0.36 -16.04 -12.19
N ASP A 498 0.31 -15.68 -13.45
CA ASP A 498 -0.18 -16.52 -14.53
C ASP A 498 0.72 -17.77 -14.68
N GLU A 499 0.14 -18.87 -15.15
CA GLU A 499 0.89 -20.11 -15.36
C GLU A 499 2.07 -19.92 -16.33
N SER A 500 1.92 -19.07 -17.35
CA SER A 500 3.01 -18.75 -18.28
C SER A 500 4.18 -18.05 -17.59
N THR A 501 3.92 -17.19 -16.62
CA THR A 501 4.95 -16.53 -15.81
C THR A 501 5.65 -17.52 -14.88
N LEU A 502 4.91 -18.47 -14.29
CA LEU A 502 5.50 -19.54 -13.46
C LEU A 502 6.36 -20.50 -14.30
N GLN A 503 5.95 -20.80 -15.53
CA GLN A 503 6.76 -21.57 -16.47
C GLN A 503 8.05 -20.83 -16.85
N ALA A 504 7.97 -19.52 -17.14
CA ALA A 504 9.15 -18.72 -17.42
C ALA A 504 10.10 -18.64 -16.20
N MET A 505 9.55 -18.62 -14.98
CA MET A 505 10.35 -18.75 -13.75
C MET A 505 11.11 -20.09 -13.74
N ASP A 506 10.44 -21.21 -14.01
CA ASP A 506 11.07 -22.53 -14.04
C ASP A 506 12.21 -22.62 -15.07
N GLU A 507 12.05 -22.00 -16.24
CA GLU A 507 13.11 -21.93 -17.26
C GLU A 507 14.35 -21.19 -16.75
N LYS A 508 14.17 -20.06 -16.05
CA LYS A 508 15.28 -19.29 -15.45
C LYS A 508 15.92 -20.08 -14.29
N LEU A 509 15.12 -20.75 -13.46
CA LEU A 509 15.60 -21.59 -12.36
C LEU A 509 16.35 -22.83 -12.86
N GLN A 510 15.91 -23.46 -13.94
CA GLN A 510 16.59 -24.61 -14.53
C GLN A 510 17.98 -24.22 -15.05
N LYS A 511 18.09 -23.07 -15.74
CA LYS A 511 19.40 -22.52 -16.15
C LYS A 511 20.31 -22.26 -14.95
N TRP A 512 19.78 -21.62 -13.91
CA TRP A 512 20.55 -21.39 -12.67
C TRP A 512 20.99 -22.71 -12.03
N LYS A 513 20.11 -23.71 -11.94
CA LYS A 513 20.46 -25.02 -11.40
C LYS A 513 21.59 -25.70 -12.17
N ASP A 514 21.63 -25.53 -13.50
CA ASP A 514 22.70 -26.10 -14.33
C ASP A 514 24.03 -25.36 -14.12
N GLU A 515 24.00 -24.05 -13.84
CA GLU A 515 25.18 -23.27 -13.43
C GLU A 515 25.72 -23.62 -12.04
N LEU A 516 24.90 -24.24 -11.18
CA LEU A 516 25.32 -24.72 -9.85
C LEU A 516 25.96 -26.12 -9.90
N ARG A 517 25.84 -26.85 -11.02
CA ARG A 517 26.47 -28.16 -11.17
C ARG A 517 27.95 -27.99 -11.55
N PRO A 518 28.86 -28.79 -10.95
CA PRO A 518 30.31 -28.70 -11.21
C PRO A 518 30.69 -28.92 -12.68
#